data_AF-A0A259FIP8-F1
#
_entry.id   AF-A0A259FIP8-F1
#
_cell.length_a   1.000
_cell.length_b   1.000
_cell.length_c   1.000
_cell.angle_alpha   90.00
_cell.angle_beta   90.00
_cell.angle_gamma   90.00
#
_symmetry.space_group_name_H-M   'P 1'
#
loop_
_entity.id
_entity.type
_entity.pdbx_description
1 polymer ?
#
loop_
_entity_poly.entity_id
_entity_poly.type
_entity_poly.pdbx_seq_one_letter_code
_entity_poly.pdbx_strand_id
1 'polypeptide(L)'
;MLTQLNLPEVAHRMRALGITPQTCRTVKQAYGMAASLVHSRYEPEQQIGLLFSFIQVPQHLQAAIIYRWSQAGFPPLAGYASYASHVLMVEIFFQIALAANLISSERPSNRVDIAYLFYLPFCHIFVSGDKLHKLCAPEFLQKEQDFVWAPELKGDLARINRELMATSELERQMGLHKLAPRPPGNASHLTVALWQKHAPGSGEADADMTAMSPEAERKLIDHLKSFTKAPTDPEVAGIPSDELQSISIERLVPARKGNWWLIPKKVADAEGREDA
;
A
#
# COMPACT_ATOMS: atom_id res chain seq x y z
N MET A 1 -6.67 19.14 -1.20
CA MET A 1 -5.94 18.89 -2.46
C MET A 1 -6.47 17.67 -3.22
N LEU A 2 -7.79 17.55 -3.34
CA LEU A 2 -8.48 16.84 -4.43
C LEU A 2 -9.66 17.77 -4.70
N THR A 3 -9.60 18.57 -5.75
CA THR A 3 -10.61 19.60 -6.04
C THR A 3 -12.02 18.98 -6.09
N GLN A 4 -13.04 19.78 -5.78
CA GLN A 4 -14.43 19.47 -6.14
C GLN A 4 -14.55 19.51 -7.67
N LEU A 5 -14.07 18.47 -8.35
CA LEU A 5 -14.34 18.24 -9.75
C LEU A 5 -15.86 18.14 -9.92
N ASN A 6 -16.41 18.96 -10.79
CA ASN A 6 -17.80 18.86 -11.20
C ASN A 6 -17.94 17.60 -12.07
N LEU A 7 -18.20 16.44 -11.43
CA LEU A 7 -18.25 15.15 -12.10
C LEU A 7 -19.27 15.11 -13.25
N PRO A 8 -20.47 15.73 -13.14
CA PRO A 8 -21.39 15.85 -14.27
C PRO A 8 -20.79 16.59 -15.47
N GLU A 9 -20.07 17.69 -15.24
CA GLU A 9 -19.42 18.45 -16.30
C GLU A 9 -18.31 17.65 -17.00
N VAL A 10 -17.49 16.94 -16.21
CA VAL A 10 -16.45 16.04 -16.72
C VAL A 10 -17.06 14.96 -17.60
N ALA A 11 -18.13 14.30 -17.13
CA ALA A 11 -18.84 13.29 -17.90
C ALA A 11 -19.40 13.87 -19.21
N HIS A 12 -19.95 15.08 -19.17
CA HIS A 12 -20.46 15.76 -20.37
C HIS A 12 -19.36 16.04 -21.40
N ARG A 13 -18.22 16.58 -20.97
CA ARG A 13 -17.06 16.85 -21.85
C ARG A 13 -16.54 15.58 -22.51
N MET A 14 -16.39 14.50 -21.76
CA MET A 14 -15.93 13.21 -22.29
C MET A 14 -16.95 12.58 -23.27
N ARG A 15 -18.26 12.75 -23.03
CA ARG A 15 -19.30 12.34 -23.99
C ARG A 15 -19.23 13.12 -25.29
N ALA A 16 -18.91 14.41 -25.24
CA ALA A 16 -18.68 15.23 -26.45
C ALA A 16 -17.48 14.73 -27.26
N LEU A 17 -16.51 14.05 -26.61
CA LEU A 17 -15.38 13.37 -27.27
C LEU A 17 -15.73 11.95 -27.77
N GLY A 18 -17.00 11.53 -27.73
CA GLY A 18 -17.47 10.23 -28.23
C GLY A 18 -17.40 9.08 -27.21
N ILE A 19 -17.07 9.35 -25.95
CA ILE A 19 -17.09 8.34 -24.88
C ILE A 19 -18.51 8.23 -24.32
N THR A 20 -19.19 7.13 -24.62
CA THR A 20 -20.58 6.89 -24.25
C THR A 20 -20.76 5.46 -23.74
N PRO A 21 -21.90 5.13 -23.10
CA PRO A 21 -22.22 3.76 -22.73
C PRO A 21 -22.23 2.78 -23.92
N GLN A 22 -22.37 3.27 -25.15
CA GLN A 22 -22.34 2.46 -26.36
C GLN A 22 -20.90 2.13 -26.79
N THR A 23 -19.97 3.07 -26.63
CA THR A 23 -18.56 2.95 -27.03
C THR A 23 -17.67 2.37 -25.93
N CYS A 24 -18.06 2.49 -24.66
CA CYS A 24 -17.42 1.84 -23.52
C CYS A 24 -18.48 1.21 -22.60
N ARG A 25 -18.45 -0.11 -22.47
CA ARG A 25 -19.48 -0.91 -21.77
C ARG A 25 -19.00 -1.54 -20.47
N THR A 26 -17.69 -1.60 -20.25
CA THR A 26 -17.10 -2.26 -19.07
C THR A 26 -15.92 -1.45 -18.53
N VAL A 27 -15.64 -1.61 -17.23
CA VAL A 27 -14.46 -0.98 -16.61
C VAL A 27 -13.16 -1.47 -17.23
N LYS A 28 -13.09 -2.74 -17.66
CA LYS A 28 -11.96 -3.26 -18.43
C LYS A 28 -11.72 -2.51 -19.74
N GLN A 29 -12.79 -2.15 -20.46
CA GLN A 29 -12.66 -1.32 -21.66
C GLN A 29 -12.18 0.08 -21.32
N ALA A 30 -12.74 0.71 -20.27
CA ALA A 30 -12.28 2.02 -19.81
C ALA A 30 -10.79 1.99 -19.43
N TYR A 31 -10.33 0.92 -18.76
CA TYR A 31 -8.93 0.71 -18.43
C TYR A 31 -8.08 0.59 -19.70
N GLY A 32 -8.48 -0.24 -20.67
CA GLY A 32 -7.75 -0.40 -21.93
C GLY A 32 -7.62 0.92 -22.72
N MET A 33 -8.66 1.76 -22.70
CA MET A 33 -8.63 3.09 -23.34
C MET A 33 -7.70 4.07 -22.60
N ALA A 34 -7.69 4.05 -21.27
CA ALA A 34 -6.76 4.87 -20.48
C ALA A 34 -5.30 4.39 -20.66
N ALA A 35 -5.10 3.07 -20.66
CA ALA A 35 -3.79 2.45 -20.83
C ALA A 35 -3.18 2.77 -22.20
N SER A 36 -3.98 2.77 -23.28
CA SER A 36 -3.46 3.08 -24.62
C SER A 36 -2.91 4.51 -24.71
N LEU A 37 -3.52 5.48 -24.03
CA LEU A 37 -3.02 6.86 -24.01
C LEU A 37 -1.65 6.93 -23.32
N VAL A 38 -1.53 6.34 -22.12
CA VAL A 38 -0.30 6.50 -21.31
C VAL A 38 0.92 5.75 -21.85
N HIS A 39 0.69 4.70 -22.66
CA HIS A 39 1.74 3.96 -23.35
C HIS A 39 2.05 4.52 -24.76
N SER A 40 1.26 5.47 -25.26
CA SER A 40 1.51 6.12 -26.54
C SER A 40 2.60 7.20 -26.43
N ARG A 41 3.15 7.60 -27.58
CA ARG A 41 3.97 8.82 -27.73
C ARG A 41 3.19 9.95 -28.42
N TYR A 42 1.88 9.82 -28.52
CA TYR A 42 1.05 10.77 -29.26
C TYR A 42 0.83 12.02 -28.40
N GLU A 43 1.22 13.19 -28.92
CA GLU A 43 1.04 14.49 -28.25
C GLU A 43 1.54 14.51 -26.78
N PRO A 44 2.84 14.24 -26.53
CA PRO A 44 3.38 14.05 -25.19
C PRO A 44 3.18 15.28 -24.29
N GLU A 45 3.31 16.49 -24.83
CA GLU A 45 3.09 17.73 -24.09
C GLU A 45 1.63 17.89 -23.63
N GLN A 46 0.66 17.47 -24.45
CA GLN A 46 -0.75 17.48 -24.06
C GLN A 46 -1.01 16.44 -22.96
N GLN A 47 -0.42 15.25 -23.09
CA GLN A 47 -0.53 14.17 -22.12
C GLN A 47 -0.03 14.60 -20.73
N ILE A 48 1.14 15.24 -20.65
CA ILE A 48 1.66 15.72 -19.37
C ILE A 48 0.92 16.98 -18.87
N GLY A 49 0.41 17.82 -19.77
CA GLY A 49 -0.47 18.93 -19.43
C GLY A 49 -1.77 18.47 -18.74
N LEU A 50 -2.34 17.34 -19.17
CA LEU A 50 -3.48 16.72 -18.47
C LEU A 50 -3.10 16.32 -17.04
N LEU A 51 -1.96 15.65 -16.87
CA LEU A 51 -1.46 15.29 -15.53
C LEU A 51 -1.29 16.54 -14.66
N PHE A 52 -0.63 17.59 -15.17
CA PHE A 52 -0.44 18.85 -14.45
C PHE A 52 -1.76 19.45 -13.99
N SER A 53 -2.79 19.37 -14.83
CA SER A 53 -4.13 19.86 -14.52
C SER A 53 -4.81 19.01 -13.44
N PHE A 54 -4.67 17.69 -13.48
CA PHE A 54 -5.33 16.78 -12.54
C PHE A 54 -4.74 16.84 -11.13
N ILE A 55 -3.42 16.86 -11.02
CA ILE A 55 -2.73 16.89 -9.71
C ILE A 55 -2.30 18.29 -9.29
N GLN A 56 -2.65 19.31 -10.08
CA GLN A 56 -2.36 20.72 -9.82
C GLN A 56 -0.86 20.98 -9.61
N VAL A 57 -0.02 20.49 -10.54
CA VAL A 57 1.42 20.77 -10.49
C VAL A 57 1.63 22.29 -10.55
N PRO A 58 2.34 22.89 -9.58
CA PRO A 58 2.61 24.32 -9.56
C PRO A 58 3.23 24.80 -10.88
N GLN A 59 2.71 25.89 -11.44
CA GLN A 59 3.11 26.38 -12.76
C GLN A 59 4.62 26.61 -12.90
N HIS A 60 5.27 27.08 -11.83
CA HIS A 60 6.72 27.32 -11.81
C HIS A 60 7.56 26.02 -11.95
N LEU A 61 7.00 24.84 -11.68
CA LEU A 61 7.68 23.55 -11.85
C LEU A 61 7.46 22.93 -13.24
N GLN A 62 6.39 23.32 -13.94
CA GLN A 62 5.96 22.65 -15.18
C GLN A 62 7.00 22.74 -16.29
N ALA A 63 7.60 23.91 -16.50
CA ALA A 63 8.62 24.13 -17.53
C ALA A 63 9.86 23.23 -17.32
N ALA A 64 10.32 23.11 -16.06
CA ALA A 64 11.46 22.27 -15.72
C ALA A 64 11.16 20.77 -15.90
N ILE A 65 9.93 20.34 -15.62
CA ILE A 65 9.52 18.95 -15.85
C ILE A 65 9.49 18.64 -17.35
N ILE A 66 8.85 19.49 -18.16
CA ILE A 66 8.78 19.32 -19.62
C ILE A 66 10.18 19.30 -20.23
N TYR A 67 11.04 20.24 -19.82
CA TYR A 67 12.42 20.29 -20.29
C TYR A 67 13.19 19.00 -20.00
N ARG A 68 13.11 18.45 -18.78
CA ARG A 68 13.80 17.19 -18.45
C ARG A 68 13.27 16.01 -19.27
N TRP A 69 11.98 15.95 -19.53
CA TRP A 69 11.39 14.88 -20.34
C TRP A 69 11.72 15.03 -21.83
N SER A 70 11.80 16.26 -22.33
CA SER A 70 12.21 16.54 -23.71
C SER A 70 13.68 16.21 -23.96
N GLN A 71 14.56 16.45 -22.98
CA GLN A 71 15.97 16.02 -23.05
C GLN A 71 16.10 14.49 -23.13
N ALA A 72 15.14 13.73 -22.60
CA ALA A 72 15.10 12.28 -22.75
C ALA A 72 14.49 11.81 -24.09
N GLY A 73 14.03 12.74 -24.95
CA GLY A 73 13.42 12.45 -26.25
C GLY A 73 11.94 12.07 -26.17
N PHE A 74 11.22 12.54 -25.15
CA PHE A 74 9.80 12.20 -24.90
C PHE A 74 9.48 10.70 -24.96
N PRO A 75 10.20 9.84 -24.20
CA PRO A 75 9.83 8.45 -24.06
C PRO A 75 8.42 8.31 -23.46
N PRO A 76 7.71 7.19 -23.69
CA PRO A 76 6.40 6.95 -23.08
C PRO A 76 6.43 7.18 -21.58
N LEU A 77 5.41 7.85 -21.04
CA LEU A 77 5.38 8.26 -19.63
C LEU A 77 5.51 7.05 -18.69
N ALA A 78 4.92 5.91 -19.06
CA ALA A 78 5.01 4.65 -18.32
C ALA A 78 6.46 4.18 -18.08
N GLY A 79 7.35 4.40 -19.06
CA GLY A 79 8.77 4.03 -18.94
C GLY A 79 9.64 5.10 -18.29
N TYR A 80 9.25 6.38 -18.39
CA TYR A 80 10.04 7.50 -17.87
C TYR A 80 9.69 7.89 -16.44
N ALA A 81 8.40 7.92 -16.13
CA ALA A 81 7.85 8.31 -14.84
C ALA A 81 6.65 7.39 -14.51
N SER A 82 6.95 6.14 -14.18
CA SER A 82 5.97 5.06 -14.02
C SER A 82 4.84 5.42 -13.05
N TYR A 83 5.15 6.04 -11.92
CA TYR A 83 4.12 6.46 -10.96
C TYR A 83 3.24 7.60 -11.49
N ALA A 84 3.82 8.60 -12.15
CA ALA A 84 3.08 9.68 -12.79
C ALA A 84 2.14 9.14 -13.88
N SER A 85 2.62 8.16 -14.64
CA SER A 85 1.81 7.41 -15.62
C SER A 85 0.65 6.67 -14.98
N HIS A 86 0.87 6.00 -13.84
CA HIS A 86 -0.19 5.32 -13.09
C HIS A 86 -1.27 6.29 -12.63
N VAL A 87 -0.88 7.41 -12.03
CA VAL A 87 -1.82 8.45 -11.57
C VAL A 87 -2.63 9.01 -12.74
N LEU A 88 -1.98 9.33 -13.87
CA LEU A 88 -2.66 9.80 -15.07
C LEU A 88 -3.64 8.76 -15.62
N MET A 89 -3.25 7.48 -15.63
CA MET A 89 -4.10 6.38 -16.08
C MET A 89 -5.36 6.24 -15.22
N VAL A 90 -5.23 6.29 -13.89
CA VAL A 90 -6.37 6.24 -12.96
C VAL A 90 -7.32 7.43 -13.20
N GLU A 91 -6.79 8.63 -13.41
CA GLU A 91 -7.59 9.83 -13.69
C GLU A 91 -8.37 9.71 -15.01
N ILE A 92 -7.71 9.34 -16.11
CA ILE A 92 -8.36 9.18 -17.41
C ILE A 92 -9.41 8.07 -17.35
N PHE A 93 -9.07 6.93 -16.75
CA PHE A 93 -9.99 5.82 -16.52
C PHE A 93 -11.26 6.31 -15.82
N PHE A 94 -11.12 7.08 -14.75
CA PHE A 94 -12.26 7.59 -13.99
C PHE A 94 -13.17 8.46 -14.85
N GLN A 95 -12.60 9.38 -15.64
CA GLN A 95 -13.37 10.27 -16.51
C GLN A 95 -14.10 9.50 -17.61
N ILE A 96 -13.46 8.48 -18.20
CA ILE A 96 -14.08 7.57 -19.18
C ILE A 96 -15.25 6.82 -18.53
N ALA A 97 -15.02 6.24 -17.34
CA ALA A 97 -16.01 5.46 -16.62
C ALA A 97 -17.23 6.29 -16.17
N LEU A 98 -17.03 7.56 -15.80
CA LEU A 98 -18.11 8.51 -15.53
C LEU A 98 -18.95 8.79 -16.78
N ALA A 99 -18.30 9.05 -17.92
CA ALA A 99 -18.95 9.36 -19.18
C ALA A 99 -19.78 8.18 -19.72
N ALA A 100 -19.24 6.97 -19.56
CA ALA A 100 -19.85 5.70 -19.92
C ALA A 100 -20.92 5.21 -18.93
N ASN A 101 -21.24 5.97 -17.88
CA ASN A 101 -22.17 5.61 -16.81
C ASN A 101 -21.80 4.31 -16.06
N LEU A 102 -20.52 3.92 -16.08
CA LEU A 102 -20.00 2.79 -15.30
C LEU A 102 -19.78 3.17 -13.83
N ILE A 103 -19.56 4.47 -13.58
CA ILE A 103 -19.49 5.06 -12.25
C ILE A 103 -20.46 6.25 -12.23
N SER A 104 -21.21 6.41 -11.14
CA SER A 104 -22.13 7.55 -11.00
C SER A 104 -21.37 8.87 -10.91
N SER A 105 -21.81 9.86 -11.69
CA SER A 105 -21.36 11.26 -11.63
C SER A 105 -22.10 12.08 -10.57
N GLU A 106 -23.13 11.52 -9.93
CA GLU A 106 -23.94 12.23 -8.92
C GLU A 106 -23.37 12.10 -7.50
N ARG A 107 -22.38 11.24 -7.29
CA ARG A 107 -21.76 11.00 -5.98
C ARG A 107 -20.35 11.60 -5.94
N PRO A 108 -20.16 12.82 -5.40
CA PRO A 108 -18.85 13.47 -5.37
C PRO A 108 -17.77 12.68 -4.63
N SER A 109 -18.15 11.87 -3.62
CA SER A 109 -17.19 11.05 -2.87
C SER A 109 -16.45 10.05 -3.75
N ASN A 110 -17.04 9.62 -4.89
CA ASN A 110 -16.40 8.71 -5.82
C ASN A 110 -15.03 9.22 -6.31
N ARG A 111 -14.82 10.54 -6.37
CA ARG A 111 -13.53 11.15 -6.73
C ARG A 111 -12.44 10.84 -5.69
N VAL A 112 -12.80 10.93 -4.42
CA VAL A 112 -11.89 10.63 -3.29
C VAL A 112 -11.68 9.13 -3.19
N ASP A 113 -12.74 8.34 -3.38
CA ASP A 113 -12.67 6.88 -3.36
C ASP A 113 -11.70 6.40 -4.47
N ILE A 114 -11.86 6.82 -5.72
CA ILE A 114 -10.95 6.42 -6.81
C ILE A 114 -9.50 6.88 -6.59
N ALA A 115 -9.26 8.00 -5.91
CA ALA A 115 -7.90 8.44 -5.59
C ALA A 115 -7.14 7.43 -4.71
N TYR A 116 -7.82 6.52 -3.98
CA TYR A 116 -7.14 5.44 -3.28
C TYR A 116 -6.40 4.48 -4.21
N LEU A 117 -6.81 4.39 -5.49
CA LEU A 117 -6.10 3.56 -6.46
C LEU A 117 -4.69 4.09 -6.78
N PHE A 118 -4.37 5.34 -6.42
CA PHE A 118 -3.01 5.87 -6.51
C PHE A 118 -2.02 5.14 -5.60
N TYR A 119 -2.48 4.43 -4.57
CA TYR A 119 -1.60 3.66 -3.69
C TYR A 119 -1.29 2.26 -4.19
N LEU A 120 -2.00 1.78 -5.22
CA LEU A 120 -1.83 0.41 -5.73
C LEU A 120 -0.37 0.05 -6.06
N PRO A 121 0.45 0.91 -6.70
CA PRO A 121 1.84 0.56 -7.01
C PRO A 121 2.72 0.26 -5.80
N PHE A 122 2.27 0.61 -4.58
CA PHE A 122 3.04 0.52 -3.35
C PHE A 122 2.52 -0.56 -2.38
N CYS A 123 1.53 -1.35 -2.78
CA CYS A 123 0.98 -2.41 -1.92
C CYS A 123 1.00 -3.77 -2.60
N HIS A 124 1.32 -4.82 -1.83
CA HIS A 124 1.14 -6.21 -2.28
C HIS A 124 -0.33 -6.66 -2.14
N ILE A 125 -1.04 -6.11 -1.15
CA ILE A 125 -2.43 -6.45 -0.85
C ILE A 125 -3.23 -5.16 -0.73
N PHE A 126 -4.27 -5.01 -1.55
CA PHE A 126 -5.22 -3.92 -1.48
C PHE A 126 -6.53 -4.40 -0.86
N VAL A 127 -6.78 -4.03 0.40
CA VAL A 127 -8.00 -4.40 1.13
C VAL A 127 -9.01 -3.27 1.05
N SER A 128 -10.24 -3.58 0.62
CA SER A 128 -11.32 -2.59 0.61
C SER A 128 -12.67 -3.21 0.91
N GLY A 129 -13.53 -2.45 1.62
CA GLY A 129 -14.96 -2.74 1.79
C GLY A 129 -15.86 -1.88 0.88
N ASP A 130 -15.26 -1.08 -0.01
CA ASP A 130 -15.98 -0.21 -0.94
C ASP A 130 -16.28 -0.93 -2.27
N LYS A 131 -17.53 -0.84 -2.74
CA LYS A 131 -17.98 -1.51 -3.97
C LYS A 131 -17.32 -0.93 -5.22
N LEU A 132 -16.98 0.36 -5.24
CA LEU A 132 -16.26 1.01 -6.32
C LEU A 132 -14.84 0.46 -6.43
N HIS A 133 -14.15 0.28 -5.30
CA HIS A 133 -12.85 -0.38 -5.28
C HIS A 133 -12.94 -1.83 -5.76
N LYS A 134 -13.96 -2.58 -5.30
CA LYS A 134 -14.19 -3.95 -5.75
C LYS A 134 -14.43 -4.04 -7.26
N LEU A 135 -15.06 -3.02 -7.85
CA LEU A 135 -15.33 -2.94 -9.27
C LEU A 135 -14.07 -2.54 -10.07
N CYS A 136 -13.32 -1.54 -9.62
CA CYS A 136 -12.27 -0.89 -10.41
C CYS A 136 -10.87 -1.43 -10.15
N ALA A 137 -10.52 -1.67 -8.88
CA ALA A 137 -9.15 -2.04 -8.49
C ALA A 137 -8.61 -3.27 -9.24
N PRO A 138 -9.37 -4.36 -9.49
CA PRO A 138 -8.85 -5.54 -10.18
C PRO A 138 -8.24 -5.28 -11.55
N GLU A 139 -8.69 -4.25 -12.28
CA GLU A 139 -8.14 -3.91 -13.60
C GLU A 139 -6.76 -3.25 -13.52
N PHE A 140 -6.40 -2.69 -12.35
CA PHE A 140 -5.14 -2.00 -12.10
C PHE A 140 -4.09 -2.85 -11.38
N LEU A 141 -4.45 -4.04 -10.90
CA LEU A 141 -3.55 -4.88 -10.13
C LEU A 141 -2.55 -5.60 -11.04
N GLN A 142 -1.31 -5.69 -10.57
CA GLN A 142 -0.31 -6.58 -11.11
C GLN A 142 -0.55 -8.02 -10.64
N LYS A 143 0.07 -9.00 -11.31
CA LYS A 143 -0.13 -10.44 -11.00
C LYS A 143 0.30 -10.80 -9.58
N GLU A 144 1.29 -10.07 -9.09
CA GLU A 144 1.90 -10.22 -7.79
C GLU A 144 1.07 -9.57 -6.68
N GLN A 145 0.02 -8.81 -7.02
CA GLN A 145 -0.82 -8.11 -6.07
C GLN A 145 -2.17 -8.81 -5.91
N ASP A 146 -2.84 -8.62 -4.77
CA ASP A 146 -4.19 -9.14 -4.54
C ASP A 146 -5.16 -8.07 -4.08
N PHE A 147 -6.39 -8.15 -4.59
CA PHE A 147 -7.53 -7.47 -4.01
C PHE A 147 -8.18 -8.36 -2.96
N VAL A 148 -8.42 -7.81 -1.78
CA VAL A 148 -9.09 -8.54 -0.70
C VAL A 148 -10.35 -7.80 -0.28
N TRP A 149 -11.49 -8.49 -0.32
CA TRP A 149 -12.75 -7.94 0.13
C TRP A 149 -12.78 -7.86 1.66
N ALA A 150 -12.94 -6.67 2.21
CA ALA A 150 -12.79 -6.44 3.65
C ALA A 150 -13.70 -7.31 4.54
N PRO A 151 -14.97 -7.59 4.19
CA PRO A 151 -15.79 -8.54 4.94
C PRO A 151 -15.22 -9.96 5.02
N GLU A 152 -14.58 -10.45 3.96
CA GLU A 152 -13.96 -11.78 3.94
C GLU A 152 -12.74 -11.82 4.86
N LEU A 153 -11.88 -10.78 4.79
CA LEU A 153 -10.75 -10.65 5.70
C LEU A 153 -11.19 -10.54 7.16
N LYS A 154 -12.22 -9.75 7.44
CA LYS A 154 -12.80 -9.64 8.80
C LYS A 154 -13.33 -10.99 9.30
N GLY A 155 -13.99 -11.76 8.43
CA GLY A 155 -14.48 -13.10 8.75
C GLY A 155 -13.35 -14.05 9.13
N ASP A 156 -12.27 -14.06 8.34
CA ASP A 156 -11.12 -14.93 8.61
C ASP A 156 -10.33 -14.49 9.85
N LEU A 157 -10.14 -13.19 10.07
CA LEU A 157 -9.55 -12.67 11.31
C LEU A 157 -10.39 -13.01 12.55
N ALA A 158 -11.71 -13.00 12.45
CA ALA A 158 -12.59 -13.41 13.54
C ALA A 158 -12.50 -14.93 13.83
N ARG A 159 -12.30 -15.76 12.80
CA ARG A 159 -11.97 -17.18 12.97
C ARG A 159 -10.64 -17.34 13.72
N ILE A 160 -9.57 -16.69 13.26
CA ILE A 160 -8.25 -16.72 13.90
C ILE A 160 -8.35 -16.33 15.37
N ASN A 161 -9.05 -15.23 15.66
CA ASN A 161 -9.23 -14.79 17.04
C ASN A 161 -9.96 -15.83 17.90
N ARG A 162 -10.99 -16.50 17.37
CA ARG A 162 -11.70 -17.58 18.11
C ARG A 162 -10.78 -18.78 18.38
N GLU A 163 -10.00 -19.21 17.39
CA GLU A 163 -9.06 -20.33 17.52
C GLU A 163 -8.00 -20.03 18.57
N LEU A 164 -7.37 -18.86 18.51
CA LEU A 164 -6.37 -18.46 19.50
C LEU A 164 -6.99 -18.27 20.89
N MET A 165 -8.23 -17.79 20.99
CA MET A 165 -8.91 -17.63 22.28
C MET A 165 -9.26 -18.96 22.95
N ALA A 166 -9.32 -20.06 22.19
CA ALA A 166 -9.52 -21.40 22.75
C ALA A 166 -8.26 -21.97 23.45
N THR A 167 -7.09 -21.37 23.23
CA THR A 167 -5.85 -21.74 23.94
C THR A 167 -5.90 -21.34 25.41
N SER A 168 -5.07 -22.00 26.23
CA SER A 168 -5.04 -21.75 27.67
C SER A 168 -4.58 -20.32 27.99
N GLU A 169 -4.98 -19.81 29.15
CA GLU A 169 -4.53 -18.47 29.57
C GLU A 169 -3.00 -18.41 29.72
N LEU A 170 -2.38 -19.48 30.19
CA LEU A 170 -0.94 -19.57 30.35
C LEU A 170 -0.21 -19.41 29.01
N GLU A 171 -0.69 -20.07 27.95
CA GLU A 171 -0.13 -19.93 26.60
C GLU A 171 -0.33 -18.52 26.05
N ARG A 172 -1.50 -17.91 26.27
CA ARG A 172 -1.76 -16.52 25.84
C ARG A 172 -0.87 -15.49 26.54
N GLN A 173 -0.41 -15.78 27.76
CA GLN A 173 0.53 -14.93 28.49
C GLN A 173 1.98 -15.03 27.97
N MET A 174 2.30 -16.00 27.10
CA MET A 174 3.62 -16.13 26.47
C MET A 174 3.86 -15.10 25.36
N GLY A 175 2.81 -14.38 24.93
CA GLY A 175 2.88 -13.33 23.92
C GLY A 175 2.61 -13.82 22.49
N LEU A 176 2.07 -12.94 21.64
CA LEU A 176 1.64 -13.30 20.28
C LEU A 176 2.77 -13.82 19.38
N HIS A 177 4.00 -13.30 19.53
CA HIS A 177 5.16 -13.75 18.75
C HIS A 177 5.44 -15.26 18.92
N LYS A 178 5.20 -15.81 20.12
CA LYS A 178 5.40 -17.23 20.41
C LYS A 178 4.14 -18.06 20.19
N LEU A 179 2.97 -17.49 20.48
CA LEU A 179 1.69 -18.16 20.33
C LEU A 179 1.31 -18.37 18.85
N ALA A 180 1.54 -17.37 18.01
CA ALA A 180 1.13 -17.35 16.61
C ALA A 180 2.20 -16.66 15.73
N PRO A 181 3.39 -17.27 15.56
CA PRO A 181 4.43 -16.72 14.69
C PRO A 181 4.00 -16.65 13.21
N ARG A 182 2.99 -17.44 12.83
CA ARG A 182 2.32 -17.43 11.54
C ARG A 182 0.81 -17.54 11.71
N PRO A 183 0.01 -17.12 10.72
CA PRO A 183 -1.45 -17.23 10.80
C PRO A 183 -1.89 -18.69 11.00
N PRO A 184 -2.81 -18.98 11.96
CA PRO A 184 -3.28 -20.33 12.20
C PRO A 184 -4.27 -20.80 11.13
N GLY A 185 -4.22 -22.10 10.84
CA GLY A 185 -5.09 -22.77 9.89
C GLY A 185 -4.32 -23.47 8.77
N ASN A 186 -4.97 -23.63 7.62
CA ASN A 186 -4.41 -24.26 6.43
C ASN A 186 -4.52 -23.34 5.21
N ALA A 187 -3.93 -23.75 4.08
CA ALA A 187 -3.84 -22.94 2.85
C ALA A 187 -5.21 -22.56 2.23
N SER A 188 -6.32 -23.18 2.64
CA SER A 188 -7.66 -22.77 2.19
C SER A 188 -8.17 -21.51 2.90
N HIS A 189 -7.56 -21.12 4.03
CA HIS A 189 -7.91 -19.89 4.74
C HIS A 189 -7.21 -18.68 4.12
N LEU A 190 -7.98 -17.59 3.97
CA LEU A 190 -7.56 -16.37 3.29
C LEU A 190 -6.24 -15.80 3.83
N THR A 191 -6.12 -15.62 5.15
CA THR A 191 -4.92 -15.02 5.77
C THR A 191 -3.69 -15.91 5.59
N VAL A 192 -3.88 -17.24 5.61
CA VAL A 192 -2.77 -18.20 5.40
C VAL A 192 -2.30 -18.14 3.94
N ALA A 193 -3.23 -18.14 2.99
CA ALA A 193 -2.90 -18.03 1.56
C ALA A 193 -2.18 -16.71 1.23
N LEU A 194 -2.68 -15.59 1.77
CA LEU A 194 -2.02 -14.28 1.60
C LEU A 194 -0.64 -14.24 2.24
N TRP A 195 -0.49 -14.80 3.44
CA TRP A 195 0.82 -14.92 4.10
C TRP A 195 1.80 -15.74 3.27
N GLN A 196 1.36 -16.90 2.75
CA GLN A 196 2.20 -17.73 1.89
C GLN A 196 2.62 -17.02 0.61
N LYS A 197 1.72 -16.25 -0.02
CA LYS A 197 2.04 -15.53 -1.25
C LYS A 197 2.98 -14.33 -1.02
N HIS A 198 2.78 -13.58 0.06
CA HIS A 198 3.39 -12.25 0.21
C HIS A 198 4.44 -12.13 1.32
N ALA A 199 4.47 -13.04 2.29
CA ALA A 199 5.45 -12.98 3.37
C ALA A 199 6.80 -13.57 2.89
N PRO A 200 7.92 -12.85 3.09
CA PRO A 200 9.25 -13.40 2.79
C PRO A 200 9.52 -14.67 3.59
N GLY A 201 10.05 -15.72 2.96
CA GLY A 201 10.41 -16.98 3.63
C GLY A 201 9.23 -17.87 4.06
N SER A 202 7.99 -17.56 3.65
CA SER A 202 6.78 -18.29 4.04
C SER A 202 6.70 -19.77 3.61
N GLY A 203 7.56 -20.18 2.67
CA GLY A 203 7.72 -21.55 2.16
C GLY A 203 8.96 -22.29 2.69
N GLU A 204 9.81 -21.60 3.45
CA GLU A 204 10.90 -22.25 4.18
C GLU A 204 10.23 -22.86 5.43
N ALA A 205 10.01 -24.18 5.40
CA ALA A 205 9.64 -24.92 6.61
C ALA A 205 10.60 -24.50 7.70
N ASP A 206 10.09 -24.05 8.87
CA ASP A 206 10.86 -23.57 10.03
C ASP A 206 12.20 -24.31 10.08
N ALA A 207 13.20 -23.73 9.40
CA ALA A 207 14.42 -24.46 9.10
C ALA A 207 15.11 -24.43 10.43
N ASP A 208 14.97 -25.53 11.18
CA ASP A 208 15.31 -25.73 12.58
C ASP A 208 16.30 -24.64 12.98
N MET A 209 15.76 -23.51 13.50
CA MET A 209 16.57 -22.31 13.67
C MET A 209 17.60 -22.71 14.70
N THR A 210 18.76 -23.13 14.21
CA THR A 210 19.79 -23.74 15.05
C THR A 210 20.00 -22.78 16.20
N ALA A 211 19.68 -23.23 17.41
CA ALA A 211 19.69 -22.38 18.57
C ALA A 211 21.06 -21.69 18.60
N MET A 212 21.05 -20.36 18.50
CA MET A 212 22.30 -19.60 18.49
C MET A 212 23.11 -20.02 19.72
N SER A 213 24.41 -20.23 19.54
CA SER A 213 25.24 -20.52 20.70
C SER A 213 25.14 -19.35 21.69
N PRO A 214 25.21 -19.60 23.02
CA PRO A 214 25.17 -18.53 24.00
C PRO A 214 26.21 -17.42 23.77
N GLU A 215 27.35 -17.78 23.16
CA GLU A 215 28.39 -16.82 22.78
C GLU A 215 27.97 -15.95 21.58
N ALA A 216 27.33 -16.54 20.56
CA ALA A 216 26.82 -15.81 19.41
C ALA A 216 25.67 -14.87 19.82
N GLU A 217 24.78 -15.33 20.71
CA GLU A 217 23.70 -14.51 21.26
C GLU A 217 24.27 -13.33 22.06
N ARG A 218 25.27 -13.57 22.90
CA ARG A 218 25.93 -12.49 23.65
C ARG A 218 26.60 -11.46 22.74
N LYS A 219 27.32 -11.92 21.71
CA LYS A 219 27.94 -11.03 20.70
C LYS A 219 26.88 -10.19 19.98
N LEU A 220 25.73 -10.76 19.64
CA LEU A 220 24.63 -10.04 19.01
C LEU A 220 24.04 -8.97 19.95
N ILE A 221 23.79 -9.33 21.21
CA ILE A 221 23.29 -8.39 22.22
C ILE A 221 24.27 -7.23 22.43
N ASP A 222 25.57 -7.53 22.54
CA ASP A 222 26.61 -6.52 22.72
C ASP A 222 26.71 -5.60 21.49
N HIS A 223 26.55 -6.15 20.28
CA HIS A 223 26.50 -5.37 19.06
C HIS A 223 25.26 -4.45 19.03
N LEU A 224 24.06 -4.94 19.36
CA LEU A 224 22.85 -4.12 19.45
C LEU A 224 23.00 -2.99 20.48
N LYS A 225 23.59 -3.30 21.65
CA LYS A 225 23.87 -2.30 22.70
C LYS A 225 24.86 -1.23 22.25
N SER A 226 25.78 -1.55 21.33
CA SER A 226 26.71 -0.56 20.80
C SER A 226 26.02 0.53 19.98
N PHE A 227 24.92 0.21 19.28
CA PHE A 227 24.12 1.21 18.56
C PHE A 227 23.31 2.09 19.50
N THR A 228 22.73 1.52 20.55
CA THR A 228 21.97 2.28 21.58
C THR A 228 22.87 3.24 22.35
N LYS A 229 24.14 2.86 22.56
CA LYS A 229 25.14 3.67 23.29
C LYS A 229 25.96 4.57 22.37
N ALA A 230 25.77 4.50 21.05
CA ALA A 230 26.51 5.32 20.12
C ALA A 230 26.16 6.80 20.34
N PRO A 231 27.13 7.72 20.29
CA PRO A 231 26.85 9.15 20.36
C PRO A 231 25.87 9.52 19.24
N THR A 232 24.74 10.14 19.60
CA THR A 232 23.84 10.72 18.60
C THR A 232 24.39 12.08 18.22
N ASP A 233 24.61 12.32 16.92
CA ASP A 233 25.00 13.64 16.45
C ASP A 233 23.82 14.62 16.67
N PRO A 234 24.03 15.76 17.35
CA PRO A 234 22.96 16.73 17.63
C PRO A 234 22.35 17.35 16.37
N GLU A 235 22.99 17.25 15.20
CA GLU A 235 22.49 17.80 13.93
C GLU A 235 21.83 16.77 12.98
N VAL A 236 21.55 15.55 13.44
CA VAL A 236 20.94 14.46 12.64
C VAL A 236 19.68 14.86 11.88
N ALA A 237 18.87 15.79 12.40
CA ALA A 237 17.64 16.23 11.75
C ALA A 237 17.85 16.91 10.38
N GLY A 238 19.08 17.38 10.08
CA GLY A 238 19.44 18.02 8.82
C GLY A 238 20.18 17.12 7.82
N ILE A 239 20.56 15.90 8.22
CA ILE A 239 21.38 15.00 7.39
C ILE A 239 20.46 14.19 6.47
N PRO A 240 20.68 14.20 5.14
CA PRO A 240 19.98 13.32 4.20
C PRO A 240 20.10 11.85 4.60
N SER A 241 19.01 11.08 4.48
CA SER A 241 18.96 9.70 4.99
C SER A 241 19.98 8.74 4.35
N ASP A 242 20.46 9.07 3.15
CA ASP A 242 21.47 8.35 2.38
C ASP A 242 22.91 8.60 2.87
N GLU A 243 23.13 9.63 3.69
CA GLU A 243 24.43 9.91 4.33
C GLU A 243 24.55 9.31 5.75
N LEU A 244 23.44 8.78 6.29
CA LEU A 244 23.42 8.14 7.61
C LEU A 244 24.04 6.73 7.53
N GLN A 245 25.07 6.49 8.34
CA GLN A 245 25.73 5.18 8.43
C GLN A 245 24.87 4.12 9.14
N SER A 246 24.03 4.55 10.10
CA SER A 246 23.11 3.70 10.83
C SER A 246 21.95 4.50 11.39
N ILE A 247 20.75 3.94 11.39
CA ILE A 247 19.55 4.53 11.99
C ILE A 247 19.02 3.58 13.06
N SER A 248 18.94 4.04 14.31
CA SER A 248 18.23 3.35 15.39
C SER A 248 16.89 4.03 15.63
N ILE A 249 15.80 3.27 15.62
CA ILE A 249 14.46 3.78 15.93
C ILE A 249 13.96 3.02 17.15
N GLU A 250 13.97 3.69 18.30
CA GLU A 250 13.37 3.16 19.53
C GLU A 250 11.88 3.49 19.55
N ARG A 251 11.07 2.45 19.75
CA ARG A 251 9.61 2.60 19.90
C ARG A 251 9.17 1.80 21.11
N LEU A 252 8.43 2.44 22.00
CA LEU A 252 7.71 1.76 23.06
C LEU A 252 6.63 0.89 22.42
N VAL A 253 6.71 -0.41 22.64
CA VAL A 253 5.67 -1.36 22.22
C VAL A 253 4.72 -1.55 23.41
N PRO A 254 3.41 -1.35 23.25
CA PRO A 254 2.48 -1.60 24.35
C PRO A 254 2.56 -3.08 24.74
N ALA A 255 2.63 -3.36 26.05
CA ALA A 255 2.71 -4.74 26.52
C ALA A 255 1.51 -5.59 26.09
N ARG A 256 0.33 -4.96 26.01
CA ARG A 256 -0.95 -5.59 25.69
C ARG A 256 -1.77 -4.72 24.75
N LYS A 257 -2.47 -5.36 23.81
CA LYS A 257 -3.46 -4.71 22.94
C LYS A 257 -4.77 -5.51 22.93
N GLY A 258 -5.84 -4.93 23.47
CA GLY A 258 -7.10 -5.63 23.66
C GLY A 258 -6.93 -6.86 24.55
N ASN A 259 -7.29 -8.04 24.03
CA ASN A 259 -7.17 -9.31 24.76
C ASN A 259 -5.79 -9.97 24.66
N TRP A 260 -4.86 -9.41 23.88
CA TRP A 260 -3.62 -10.07 23.51
C TRP A 260 -2.39 -9.43 24.12
N TRP A 261 -1.54 -10.25 24.73
CA TRP A 261 -0.18 -9.89 25.12
C TRP A 261 0.70 -9.83 23.87
N LEU A 262 1.32 -8.67 23.60
CA LEU A 262 2.24 -8.51 22.47
C LEU A 262 3.63 -9.05 22.84
N ILE A 263 4.08 -8.72 24.05
CA ILE A 263 5.27 -9.27 24.71
C ILE A 263 4.85 -10.26 25.80
N PRO A 264 5.73 -11.18 26.25
CA PRO A 264 5.39 -12.08 27.34
C PRO A 264 5.02 -11.30 28.60
N LYS A 265 3.96 -11.71 29.31
CA LYS A 265 3.52 -11.06 30.55
C LYS A 265 4.64 -10.94 31.58
N LYS A 266 5.50 -11.97 31.69
CA LYS A 266 6.65 -11.96 32.60
C LYS A 266 7.63 -10.81 32.34
N VAL A 267 7.82 -10.43 31.07
CA VAL A 267 8.70 -9.32 30.67
C VAL A 267 8.02 -7.99 31.03
N ALA A 268 6.73 -7.85 30.67
CA ALA A 268 5.95 -6.66 31.01
C ALA A 268 5.86 -6.41 32.54
N ASP A 269 5.68 -7.48 33.32
CA ASP A 269 5.62 -7.41 34.78
C ASP A 269 6.99 -7.08 35.42
N ALA A 270 8.10 -7.34 34.73
CA ALA A 270 9.45 -7.02 35.19
C ALA A 270 9.78 -5.54 34.92
N GLU A 271 9.50 -5.05 33.71
CA GLU A 271 9.71 -3.64 33.34
C GLU A 271 8.81 -2.71 34.18
N GLY A 272 7.53 -3.07 34.37
CA GLY A 272 6.61 -2.28 35.20
C GLY A 272 6.96 -2.23 36.70
N ARG A 273 7.95 -3.00 37.17
CA ARG A 273 8.49 -2.95 38.53
C ARG A 273 9.77 -2.12 38.64
N GLU A 274 10.45 -1.82 37.53
CA GLU A 274 11.63 -0.95 37.52
C GLU A 274 11.24 0.55 37.53
N ASP A 275 10.02 0.86 37.09
CA ASP A 275 9.45 2.23 37.05
C ASP A 275 8.59 2.61 38.30
N ALA A 276 8.54 1.76 39.34
CA ALA A 276 7.75 1.96 40.57
C ALA A 276 8.62 1.98 41.83
#